data_AF-A0A4Q8TCT8-F1
#
_entry.id   AF-A0A4Q8TCT8-F1
#
_cell.length_a   1.000
_cell.length_b   1.000
_cell.length_c   1.000
_cell.angle_alpha   90.00
_cell.angle_beta   90.00
_cell.angle_gamma   90.00
#
_symmetry.space_group_name_H-M   'P 1'
#
loop_
_entity.id
_entity.type
_entity.pdbx_description
1 polymer ?
#
loop_
_entity_poly.entity_id
_entity_poly.type
_entity_poly.pdbx_seq_one_letter_code
_entity_poly.pdbx_strand_id
1 'polypeptide(L)' 'MENSVEFQFETEMSAYRFLNTAKHIEAEGLRVKFGRTDHHVSVKYRYSLGEFDSTLSTLDDLARELGGEEVS' A
#
# COMPACT_ATOMS: atom_id res chain seq x y z
N MET A 1 -4.31 15.99 2.65
CA MET A 1 -5.23 15.46 1.61
C MET A 1 -5.30 13.95 1.77
N GLU A 2 -6.27 13.26 1.16
CA GLU A 2 -6.31 11.78 1.16
C GLU A 2 -5.59 11.27 -0.09
N ASN A 3 -4.60 10.39 0.08
CA ASN A 3 -4.04 9.60 -1.01
C ASN A 3 -4.68 8.21 -1.04
N SER A 4 -4.81 7.65 -2.23
CA SER A 4 -5.34 6.31 -2.46
C SER A 4 -4.53 5.65 -3.55
N VAL A 5 -3.97 4.49 -3.25
CA VAL A 5 -3.12 3.70 -4.15
C VAL A 5 -3.54 2.23 -4.10
N GLU A 6 -3.37 1.52 -5.20
CA GLU A 6 -3.62 0.08 -5.31
C GLU A 6 -2.34 -0.62 -5.78
N PHE A 7 -2.00 -1.73 -5.11
CA PHE A 7 -0.87 -2.58 -5.44
C PHE A 7 -1.35 -3.94 -5.93
N GLN A 8 -0.74 -4.47 -6.98
CA GLN A 8 -0.98 -5.81 -7.50
C GLN A 8 0.18 -6.73 -7.15
N PHE A 9 -0.12 -7.99 -6.87
CA PHE A 9 0.85 -9.05 -6.60
C PHE A 9 0.58 -10.28 -7.47
N GLU A 10 1.62 -11.05 -7.76
CA GLU A 10 1.49 -12.30 -8.53
C GLU A 10 0.72 -13.39 -7.77
N THR A 11 0.71 -13.34 -6.43
CA THR A 11 0.04 -14.35 -5.59
C THR A 11 -0.77 -13.72 -4.47
N GLU A 12 -1.88 -14.37 -4.09
CA GLU A 12 -2.66 -14.04 -2.90
C GLU A 12 -1.79 -13.99 -1.63
N MET A 13 -0.80 -14.89 -1.52
CA MET A 13 0.08 -14.94 -0.35
C MET A 13 0.96 -13.68 -0.23
N SER A 14 1.49 -13.18 -1.35
CA SER A 14 2.24 -11.92 -1.38
C SER A 14 1.33 -10.74 -1.02
N ALA A 15 0.13 -10.68 -1.60
CA ALA A 15 -0.85 -9.64 -1.28
C ALA A 15 -1.24 -9.66 0.21
N TYR A 16 -1.47 -10.83 0.78
CA TYR A 16 -1.79 -10.98 2.20
C TYR A 16 -0.64 -10.56 3.11
N ARG A 17 0.61 -10.90 2.77
CA ARG A 17 1.79 -10.44 3.52
C ARG A 17 1.91 -8.92 3.46
N PHE A 18 1.81 -8.34 2.27
CA PHE A 18 1.83 -6.89 2.09
C PHE A 18 0.75 -6.21 2.92
N LEU A 19 -0.49 -6.68 2.83
CA LEU A 19 -1.63 -6.14 3.58
C LEU A 19 -1.39 -6.16 5.09
N ASN A 20 -0.86 -7.24 5.64
CA ASN A 20 -0.61 -7.33 7.08
C ASN A 20 0.58 -6.47 7.52
N THR A 21 1.65 -6.42 6.73
CA THR A 21 2.80 -5.56 7.04
C THR A 21 2.44 -4.09 6.93
N ALA A 22 1.75 -3.69 5.86
CA ALA A 22 1.37 -2.29 5.60
C ALA A 22 0.46 -1.71 6.69
N LYS A 23 -0.40 -2.53 7.33
CA LYS A 23 -1.25 -2.09 8.46
C LYS A 23 -0.48 -1.52 9.65
N HIS A 24 0.81 -1.83 9.76
CA HIS A 24 1.67 -1.37 10.85
C HIS A 24 2.52 -0.16 10.48
N ILE A 25 2.37 0.39 9.27
CA ILE A 25 3.03 1.64 8.88
C ILE A 25 2.40 2.80 9.64
N GLU A 26 3.24 3.71 10.15
CA GLU A 26 2.78 4.93 10.79
C GLU A 26 2.40 5.97 9.72
N ALA A 27 1.11 6.03 9.39
CA ALA A 27 0.55 7.07 8.51
C ALA A 27 -0.81 7.54 9.04
N GLU A 28 -1.06 8.85 8.96
CA GLU A 28 -2.32 9.41 9.46
C GLU A 28 -3.50 8.86 8.65
N GLY A 29 -4.53 8.33 9.34
CA GLY A 29 -5.74 7.84 8.67
C GLY A 29 -5.52 6.61 7.79
N LEU A 30 -4.45 5.85 8.01
CA LEU A 30 -4.12 4.66 7.24
C LEU A 30 -5.26 3.62 7.24
N ARG A 31 -5.62 3.15 6.05
CA ARG A 31 -6.58 2.08 5.80
C ARG A 31 -5.99 1.17 4.73
N VAL A 32 -5.82 -0.10 5.08
CA VAL A 32 -5.29 -1.13 4.18
C VAL A 32 -6.30 -2.26 4.10
N LYS A 33 -6.70 -2.64 2.87
CA LYS A 33 -7.66 -3.71 2.61
C LYS A 33 -7.37 -4.38 1.27
N PHE A 34 -7.90 -5.58 1.06
CA PHE A 34 -7.92 -6.15 -0.28
C PHE A 34 -8.67 -5.24 -1.25
N GLY A 35 -8.17 -5.21 -2.49
CA GLY A 35 -8.66 -4.40 -3.58
C GLY A 35 -9.74 -5.13 -4.39
N ARG A 36 -9.65 -4.99 -5.72
CA ARG A 36 -10.60 -5.60 -6.67
C ARG A 36 -10.59 -7.13 -6.64
N THR A 37 -9.45 -7.72 -6.33
CA THR A 37 -9.27 -9.17 -6.13
C THR A 37 -8.40 -9.43 -4.90
N ASP A 38 -8.28 -10.69 -4.52
CA ASP A 38 -7.35 -11.23 -3.52
C ASP A 38 -5.86 -11.06 -3.88
N HIS A 39 -5.56 -10.65 -5.11
CA HIS A 39 -4.21 -10.30 -5.59
C HIS A 39 -3.92 -8.79 -5.53
N HIS A 40 -4.90 -7.98 -5.12
CA HIS A 40 -4.77 -6.53 -5.06
C HIS A 40 -4.90 -6.03 -3.62
N VAL A 41 -4.14 -5.01 -3.25
CA VAL A 41 -4.25 -4.34 -1.95
C VAL A 41 -4.44 -2.85 -2.17
N SER A 42 -5.55 -2.33 -1.67
CA SER A 42 -5.86 -0.90 -1.66
C SER A 42 -5.38 -0.29 -0.35
N VAL A 43 -4.59 0.78 -0.46
CA VAL A 43 -4.05 1.56 0.65
C VAL A 43 -4.55 2.99 0.53
N LYS A 44 -5.10 3.51 1.63
CA LYS A 44 -5.50 4.92 1.75
C LYS A 44 -4.89 5.51 2.99
N TYR A 45 -4.43 6.76 2.90
CA TYR A 45 -3.87 7.48 4.03
C TYR A 45 -3.95 8.98 3.79
N ARG A 46 -3.68 9.76 4.82
CA ARG A 46 -3.57 11.21 4.72
C ARG A 46 -2.11 11.62 4.63
N TYR A 47 -1.85 12.59 3.76
CA TYR A 47 -0.54 13.18 3.58
C TYR A 47 -0.60 14.70 3.70
N SER A 48 0.53 15.28 4.13
CA SER A 48 0.76 16.72 4.23
C SER A 48 1.15 17.29 2.86
N LEU A 49 0.52 18.39 2.48
CA LEU A 49 0.87 19.13 1.27
C LEU A 49 2.19 19.87 1.46
N GLY A 50 3.14 19.67 0.56
CA GLY A 50 4.43 20.37 0.54
C GLY A 50 5.59 19.63 1.19
N GLU A 51 5.34 18.43 1.72
CA GLU A 51 6.39 17.52 2.21
C GLU A 51 6.50 16.28 1.30
N PHE A 52 7.66 15.63 1.33
CA PHE A 52 7.87 14.38 0.62
C PHE A 52 6.97 13.30 1.20
N ASP A 53 6.28 12.55 0.33
CA ASP A 53 5.43 11.43 0.75
C ASP A 53 6.29 10.19 1.04
N SER A 54 6.85 10.15 2.26
CA SER A 54 7.64 9.01 2.74
C SER A 54 6.80 7.75 2.89
N THR A 55 5.49 7.89 3.10
CA THR A 55 4.57 6.76 3.19
C THR A 55 4.47 6.05 1.85
N LEU A 56 4.28 6.77 0.74
CA LEU A 56 4.24 6.17 -0.60
C LEU A 56 5.55 5.43 -0.91
N SER A 57 6.68 6.07 -0.66
CA SER A 57 8.00 5.45 -0.89
C SER A 57 8.17 4.16 -0.09
N THR A 58 7.70 4.12 1.16
CA THR A 58 7.76 2.92 2.01
C THR A 58 6.86 1.81 1.47
N LEU A 59 5.67 2.17 0.97
CA LEU A 59 4.73 1.22 0.37
C LEU A 59 5.29 0.61 -0.92
N ASP A 60 5.90 1.43 -1.78
CA ASP A 60 6.54 0.97 -3.03
C ASP A 60 7.68 0.01 -2.77
N ASP A 61 8.56 0.33 -1.82
CA ASP A 61 9.68 -0.55 -1.47
C ASP A 61 9.18 -1.88 -0.90
N LEU A 62 8.18 -1.84 -0.01
CA LEU A 62 7.56 -3.04 0.55
C LEU A 62 6.86 -3.88 -0.53
N ALA A 63 6.16 -3.24 -1.47
CA ALA A 63 5.51 -3.93 -2.58
C ALA A 63 6.57 -4.64 -3.44
N ARG A 64 7.64 -3.94 -3.80
CA ARG A 64 8.76 -4.49 -4.60
C ARG A 64 9.44 -5.68 -3.91
N GLU A 65 9.67 -5.61 -2.60
CA GLU A 65 10.23 -6.72 -1.81
C GLU A 65 9.36 -7.97 -1.83
N LEU A 66 8.04 -7.81 -1.97
CA LEU A 66 7.06 -8.89 -2.01
C LEU A 66 6.65 -9.30 -3.42
N GLY A 67 7.32 -8.77 -4.45
CA GLY A 67 7.04 -9.06 -5.86
C GLY A 67 5.72 -8.44 -6.36
N GLY A 68 5.37 -7.27 -5.83
CA GLY A 68 4.23 -6.47 -6.29
C GLY A 68 4.65 -5.12 -6.86
N GLU A 69 3.68 -4.47 -7.48
CA GLU A 69 3.82 -3.16 -8.12
C GLU A 69 2.56 -2.30 -7.95
N GLU A 70 2.71 -0.98 -8.00
CA GLU A 70 1.59 -0.04 -8.01
C GLU A 70 0.84 -0.12 -9.35
N VAL A 71 -0.50 -0.14 -9.31
CA VAL A 71 -1.37 -0.33 -10.50
C VAL A 71 -2.50 0.70 -10.64
N SER A 72 -2.51 1.77 -9.84
CA SER A 72 -3.46 2.91 -9.84
C SER A 72 -4.76 2.79 -9.03
#